data_AF-A0A7Z9XEG6-F1
#
_entry.id   AF-A0A7Z9XEG6-F1
#
_cell.length_a   1.000
_cell.length_b   1.000
_cell.length_c   1.000
_cell.angle_alpha   90.00
_cell.angle_beta   90.00
_cell.angle_gamma   90.00
#
_symmetry.space_group_name_H-M   'P 1'
#
loop_
_entity.id
_entity.type
_entity.pdbx_description
1 polymer ?
#
loop_
_entity_poly.entity_id
_entity_poly.type
_entity_poly.pdbx_seq_one_letter_code
_entity_poly.pdbx_strand_id
1 'polypeptide(L)'
;WIGWTKEQKENRLWHVLDAYILGAVPPYSELLGAKLVASLITSNEVRDDFREKYEGKPAVISGKVREGHLVLVTTNTALGKSSVLNRLKYNNRLIWQHIGWTSGYGHFHLDTGLVGYMMEYLNLVSDPIVEKNRFGDGPHWKLRVIRHCLKAIGLDQDLLKHGVKRGFYVAPLATNFKEYLLGETNSPDYYDAPMTDICEYFKTRYLIPRSKRIAHWKSHKSSDIRVSNKLKEIGQSGDGGDFEELQMQLACRN
;
A
#
# COMPACT_ATOMS: atom_id res chain seq x y z
N TRP A 1 5.41 19.80 3.08
CA TRP A 1 5.96 19.19 4.31
C TRP A 1 7.43 18.84 4.13
N ILE A 2 7.82 18.06 3.10
CA ILE A 2 9.26 17.85 2.78
C ILE A 2 9.86 19.09 2.11
N GLY A 3 9.14 19.70 1.16
CA GLY A 3 9.60 20.91 0.47
C GLY A 3 10.17 20.68 -0.93
N TRP A 4 9.91 19.52 -1.54
CA TRP A 4 10.45 19.18 -2.86
C TRP A 4 10.06 20.12 -4.00
N THR A 5 11.04 20.41 -4.85
CA THR A 5 10.81 20.80 -6.24
C THR A 5 10.35 19.60 -7.09
N LYS A 6 9.88 19.86 -8.32
CA LYS A 6 9.48 18.79 -9.26
C LYS A 6 10.63 17.82 -9.53
N GLU A 7 11.83 18.35 -9.76
CA GLU A 7 13.04 17.58 -10.03
C GLU A 7 13.49 16.75 -8.82
N GLN A 8 13.50 17.36 -7.62
CA GLN A 8 13.83 16.63 -6.39
C GLN A 8 12.85 15.49 -6.16
N LYS A 9 11.55 15.71 -6.35
CA LYS A 9 10.54 14.66 -6.24
C LYS A 9 10.81 13.52 -7.23
N GLU A 10 11.12 13.84 -8.48
CA GLU A 10 11.39 12.83 -9.51
C GLU A 10 12.60 11.95 -9.15
N ASN A 11 13.67 12.55 -8.63
CA ASN A 11 14.92 11.84 -8.31
C ASN A 11 14.92 11.18 -6.92
N ARG A 12 14.16 11.71 -5.94
CA ARG A 12 14.25 11.27 -4.53
C ARG A 12 13.07 10.44 -4.05
N LEU A 13 11.95 10.42 -4.78
CA LEU A 13 10.77 9.61 -4.41
C LEU A 13 11.08 8.11 -4.33
N TRP A 14 12.12 7.63 -5.00
CA TRP A 14 12.52 6.22 -4.98
C TRP A 14 12.98 5.75 -3.60
N HIS A 15 13.37 6.67 -2.73
CA HIS A 15 13.80 6.37 -1.36
C HIS A 15 12.63 6.35 -0.36
N VAL A 16 11.39 6.38 -0.88
CA VAL A 16 10.15 6.39 -0.10
C VAL A 16 9.31 5.17 -0.45
N LEU A 17 8.87 4.43 0.57
CA LEU A 17 7.97 3.29 0.43
C LEU A 17 6.56 3.69 0.83
N ASP A 18 5.56 3.41 -0.01
CA ASP A 18 4.15 3.54 0.39
C ASP A 18 3.63 2.19 0.92
N ALA A 19 3.36 2.13 2.22
CA ALA A 19 2.81 0.96 2.88
C ALA A 19 1.29 0.93 2.70
N TYR A 20 0.83 0.14 1.74
CA TYR A 20 -0.59 0.07 1.36
C TYR A 20 -1.48 -0.57 2.44
N ILE A 21 -1.02 -1.65 3.09
CA ILE A 21 -1.77 -2.37 4.12
C ILE A 21 -0.91 -2.52 5.38
N LEU A 22 -1.34 -1.91 6.47
CA LEU A 22 -0.77 -2.06 7.82
C LEU A 22 -1.84 -2.59 8.76
N GLY A 23 -2.30 -3.80 8.47
CA GLY A 23 -3.39 -4.46 9.18
C GLY A 23 -2.98 -5.81 9.73
N ALA A 24 -3.86 -6.40 10.52
CA ALA A 24 -3.78 -7.80 10.91
C ALA A 24 -5.16 -8.42 10.77
N VAL A 25 -5.22 -9.69 10.37
CA VAL A 25 -6.45 -10.46 10.33
C VAL A 25 -6.78 -11.01 11.73
N PRO A 26 -8.05 -11.32 12.03
CA PRO A 26 -8.39 -12.11 13.22
C PRO A 26 -7.60 -13.43 13.28
N PRO A 27 -7.21 -13.90 14.47
CA PRO A 27 -7.44 -13.29 15.79
C PRO A 27 -6.40 -12.20 16.14
N TYR A 28 -5.38 -12.00 15.31
CA TYR A 28 -4.27 -11.07 15.58
C TYR A 28 -4.71 -9.61 15.63
N SER A 29 -5.76 -9.22 14.90
CA SER A 29 -6.36 -7.88 14.99
C SER A 29 -6.78 -7.54 16.43
N GLU A 30 -7.38 -8.50 17.16
CA GLU A 30 -7.82 -8.34 18.54
C GLU A 30 -6.64 -8.20 19.52
N LEU A 31 -5.53 -8.84 19.17
CA LEU A 31 -4.25 -8.84 19.87
C LEU A 31 -3.34 -7.67 19.44
N LEU A 32 -3.87 -6.68 18.72
CA LEU A 32 -3.15 -5.50 18.24
C LEU A 32 -2.02 -5.81 17.25
N GLY A 33 -2.08 -6.93 16.53
CA GLY A 33 -1.08 -7.34 15.54
C GLY A 33 -0.82 -6.30 14.46
N ALA A 34 -1.80 -5.46 14.14
CA ALA A 34 -1.58 -4.34 13.21
C ALA A 34 -0.52 -3.35 13.72
N LYS A 35 -0.34 -3.19 15.03
CA LYS A 35 0.74 -2.38 15.62
C LYS A 35 2.10 -3.03 15.46
N LEU A 36 2.17 -4.37 15.49
CA LEU A 36 3.40 -5.10 15.20
C LEU A 36 3.80 -4.85 13.74
N VAL A 37 2.89 -5.10 12.78
CA VAL A 37 3.15 -4.87 11.35
C VAL A 37 3.56 -3.42 11.08
N ALA A 38 2.84 -2.45 11.66
CA ALA A 38 3.17 -1.04 11.55
C ALA A 38 4.50 -0.63 12.20
N SER A 39 5.04 -1.43 13.13
CA SER A 39 6.37 -1.20 13.70
C SER A 39 7.45 -1.92 12.88
N LEU A 40 7.19 -3.15 12.44
CA LEU A 40 8.12 -3.98 11.67
C LEU A 40 8.51 -3.38 10.33
N ILE A 41 7.60 -2.65 9.66
CA ILE A 41 7.91 -1.92 8.42
C ILE A 41 9.05 -0.89 8.59
N THR A 42 9.41 -0.56 9.84
CA THR A 42 10.51 0.37 10.16
C THR A 42 11.78 -0.34 10.63
N SER A 43 11.84 -1.66 10.53
CA SER A 43 12.98 -2.46 10.98
C SER A 43 14.18 -2.37 10.04
N ASN A 44 15.34 -2.81 10.54
CA ASN A 44 16.57 -2.90 9.75
C ASN A 44 16.39 -3.83 8.54
N GLU A 45 15.77 -4.99 8.79
CA GLU A 45 15.55 -6.06 7.81
C GLU A 45 14.70 -5.58 6.64
N VAL A 46 13.66 -4.78 6.87
CA VAL A 46 12.85 -4.20 5.78
C VAL A 46 13.68 -3.24 4.92
N ARG A 47 14.65 -2.53 5.50
CA ARG A 47 15.57 -1.70 4.72
C ARG A 47 16.55 -2.55 3.92
N ASP A 48 17.03 -3.65 4.48
CA ASP A 48 17.95 -4.55 3.81
C ASP A 48 17.25 -5.28 2.66
N ASP A 49 16.03 -5.77 2.86
CA ASP A 49 15.16 -6.33 1.81
C ASP A 49 14.89 -5.30 0.70
N PHE A 50 14.62 -4.05 1.07
CA PHE A 50 14.44 -2.97 0.11
C PHE A 50 15.71 -2.73 -0.71
N ARG A 51 16.87 -2.72 -0.05
CA ARG A 51 18.17 -2.56 -0.71
C ARG A 51 18.42 -3.71 -1.68
N GLU A 52 18.32 -4.96 -1.24
CA GLU A 52 18.49 -6.14 -2.10
C GLU A 52 17.54 -6.12 -3.31
N LYS A 53 16.30 -5.67 -3.09
CA LYS A 53 15.30 -5.62 -4.14
C LYS A 53 15.60 -4.56 -5.21
N TYR A 54 16.12 -3.39 -4.85
CA TYR A 54 16.18 -2.23 -5.76
C TYR A 54 17.59 -1.72 -6.08
N GLU A 55 18.58 -2.00 -5.24
CA GLU A 55 19.96 -1.56 -5.46
C GLU A 55 20.54 -2.16 -6.73
N GLY A 56 21.23 -1.32 -7.52
CA GLY A 56 21.91 -1.76 -8.74
C GLY A 56 20.97 -2.12 -9.90
N LYS A 57 19.65 -2.15 -9.71
CA LYS A 57 18.68 -2.53 -10.76
C LYS A 57 18.19 -1.30 -11.53
N PRO A 58 18.23 -1.33 -12.87
CA PRO A 58 17.72 -0.22 -13.68
C PRO A 58 16.19 -0.14 -13.58
N ALA A 59 15.67 1.07 -13.43
CA ALA A 59 14.23 1.27 -13.44
C ALA A 59 13.62 0.99 -14.83
N VAL A 60 12.54 0.22 -14.88
CA VAL A 60 11.88 -0.24 -16.13
C VAL A 60 11.60 0.89 -17.12
N ILE A 61 11.16 2.05 -16.62
CA ILE A 61 10.77 3.18 -17.48
C ILE A 61 11.97 4.09 -17.81
N SER A 62 12.78 4.44 -16.81
CA SER A 62 13.83 5.46 -16.99
C SER A 62 15.22 4.89 -17.27
N GLY A 63 15.44 3.57 -17.15
CA GLY A 63 16.74 2.90 -17.27
C GLY A 63 17.77 3.22 -16.19
N LYS A 64 17.53 4.27 -15.38
CA LYS A 64 18.47 4.74 -14.33
C LYS A 64 18.66 3.69 -13.23
N VAL A 65 19.92 3.44 -12.89
CA VAL A 65 20.36 2.66 -11.72
C VAL A 65 20.44 3.58 -10.49
N ARG A 66 20.09 3.05 -9.31
CA ARG A 66 19.82 3.85 -8.11
C ARG A 66 20.37 3.17 -6.86
N GLU A 67 20.65 3.99 -5.85
CA GLU A 67 21.04 3.55 -4.51
C GLU A 67 19.82 2.97 -3.77
N GLY A 68 20.01 1.84 -3.08
CA GLY A 68 18.95 1.10 -2.39
C GLY A 68 18.53 1.68 -1.03
N HIS A 69 18.61 3.00 -0.84
CA HIS A 69 18.31 3.63 0.45
C HIS A 69 16.80 3.82 0.66
N LEU A 70 16.24 3.16 1.68
CA LEU A 70 14.87 3.43 2.15
C LEU A 70 14.92 4.33 3.39
N VAL A 71 14.42 5.57 3.28
CA VAL A 71 14.54 6.57 4.37
C VAL A 71 13.20 7.02 4.96
N LEU A 72 12.10 6.77 4.26
CA LEU A 72 10.77 7.19 4.68
C LEU A 72 9.72 6.16 4.24
N VAL A 73 8.82 5.81 5.14
CA VAL A 73 7.62 5.05 4.81
C VAL A 73 6.40 5.97 4.91
N THR A 74 5.51 5.94 3.93
CA THR A 74 4.25 6.67 3.93
C THR A 74 3.08 5.69 4.01
N THR A 75 1.96 6.15 4.53
CA THR A 75 0.70 5.39 4.46
C THR A 75 -0.49 6.33 4.58
N ASN A 76 -1.61 5.94 3.98
CA ASN A 76 -2.90 6.60 4.14
C ASN A 76 -3.83 5.68 4.93
N THR A 77 -4.62 6.25 5.84
CA THR A 77 -5.68 5.48 6.49
C THR A 77 -6.85 5.23 5.55
N ALA A 78 -7.65 4.19 5.82
CA ALA A 78 -8.89 3.98 5.11
C ALA A 78 -9.89 5.13 5.37
N LEU A 79 -10.03 5.51 6.64
CA LEU A 79 -10.96 6.53 7.14
C LEU A 79 -10.32 7.25 8.32
N GLY A 80 -10.36 8.59 8.33
CA GLY A 80 -10.07 9.35 9.54
C GLY A 80 -8.63 9.17 10.07
N LYS A 81 -8.46 9.33 11.39
CA LYS A 81 -7.20 9.04 12.08
C LYS A 81 -7.13 7.55 12.46
N SER A 82 -5.95 6.93 12.36
CA SER A 82 -5.76 5.52 12.73
C SER A 82 -5.39 5.38 14.20
N SER A 83 -6.13 4.58 14.96
CA SER A 83 -5.79 4.21 16.35
C SER A 83 -4.59 3.25 16.44
N VAL A 84 -4.22 2.60 15.32
CA VAL A 84 -3.05 1.74 15.20
C VAL A 84 -1.78 2.57 15.12
N LEU A 85 -1.78 3.58 14.23
CA LEU A 85 -0.60 4.40 13.95
C LEU A 85 -0.42 5.54 14.98
N ASN A 86 -1.53 6.11 15.46
CA ASN A 86 -1.46 7.21 16.42
C ASN A 86 -0.78 6.77 17.72
N ARG A 87 0.21 7.56 18.13
CA ARG A 87 0.95 7.36 19.38
C ARG A 87 1.67 6.00 19.44
N LEU A 88 1.88 5.34 18.30
CA LEU A 88 2.68 4.12 18.24
C LEU A 88 4.15 4.48 18.47
N LYS A 89 4.73 3.91 19.52
CA LYS A 89 6.10 4.20 19.95
C LYS A 89 6.94 2.93 19.97
N TYR A 90 8.22 3.12 19.72
CA TYR A 90 9.28 2.12 19.96
C TYR A 90 10.44 2.86 20.64
N ASN A 91 10.92 2.36 21.78
CA ASN A 91 11.97 3.00 22.59
C ASN A 91 11.77 4.52 22.79
N ASN A 92 10.57 4.91 23.23
CA ASN A 92 10.13 6.31 23.42
C ASN A 92 10.08 7.20 22.16
N ARG A 93 10.54 6.73 21.00
CA ARG A 93 10.41 7.39 19.70
C ARG A 93 9.02 7.14 19.13
N LEU A 94 8.38 8.19 18.61
CA LEU A 94 7.15 8.06 17.82
C LEU A 94 7.50 7.49 16.44
N ILE A 95 6.94 6.33 16.10
CA ILE A 95 7.20 5.69 14.80
C ILE A 95 6.48 6.44 13.68
N TRP A 96 5.18 6.68 13.86
CA TRP A 96 4.32 7.29 12.84
C TRP A 96 3.91 8.72 13.22
N GLN A 97 4.18 9.64 12.30
CA GLN A 97 3.83 11.05 12.41
C GLN A 97 2.64 11.34 11.50
N HIS A 98 1.56 11.87 12.06
CA HIS A 98 0.43 12.37 11.28
C HIS A 98 0.78 13.75 10.71
N ILE A 99 0.85 13.87 9.38
CA ILE A 99 1.29 15.11 8.73
C ILE A 99 0.16 15.87 8.03
N GLY A 100 -1.05 15.29 7.96
CA GLY A 100 -2.20 15.98 7.41
C GLY A 100 -3.31 15.06 6.95
N TRP A 101 -4.22 15.64 6.18
CA TRP A 101 -5.37 14.97 5.61
C TRP A 101 -5.27 14.95 4.10
N THR A 102 -5.67 13.85 3.48
CA THR A 102 -5.91 13.74 2.05
C THR A 102 -7.40 13.55 1.81
N SER A 103 -7.92 14.18 0.76
CA SER A 103 -9.22 13.87 0.18
C SER A 103 -8.98 13.47 -1.27
N GLY A 104 -9.30 12.21 -1.58
CA GLY A 104 -8.90 11.57 -2.83
C GLY A 104 -10.03 11.44 -3.83
N TYR A 105 -9.61 11.11 -5.05
CA TYR A 105 -10.47 10.52 -6.06
C TYR A 105 -10.43 8.99 -5.89
N GLY A 106 -11.58 8.33 -6.03
CA GLY A 106 -11.68 6.88 -5.87
C GLY A 106 -12.97 6.35 -6.44
N HIS A 107 -13.00 5.05 -6.72
CA HIS A 107 -14.11 4.39 -7.39
C HIS A 107 -14.92 3.45 -6.47
N PHE A 108 -14.67 3.45 -5.16
CA PHE A 108 -15.31 2.50 -4.25
C PHE A 108 -16.82 2.74 -4.06
N HIS A 109 -17.32 3.94 -4.36
CA HIS A 109 -18.74 4.24 -4.35
C HIS A 109 -19.43 3.86 -5.68
N LEU A 110 -18.64 3.48 -6.68
CA LEU A 110 -19.11 2.96 -7.96
C LEU A 110 -19.01 1.44 -7.87
N ASP A 111 -20.16 0.80 -7.67
CA ASP A 111 -20.30 -0.62 -7.32
C ASP A 111 -19.65 -1.59 -8.34
N THR A 112 -19.49 -2.84 -7.88
CA THR A 112 -18.92 -3.99 -8.58
C THR A 112 -19.85 -4.48 -9.70
N GLY A 113 -19.92 -3.71 -10.77
CA GLY A 113 -20.68 -4.04 -11.99
C GLY A 113 -20.76 -2.85 -12.93
N LEU A 114 -20.90 -1.66 -12.37
CA LEU A 114 -20.98 -0.41 -13.13
C LEU A 114 -19.73 -0.17 -14.00
N VAL A 115 -18.55 -0.48 -13.49
CA VAL A 115 -17.30 -0.36 -14.27
C VAL A 115 -17.31 -1.30 -15.48
N GLY A 116 -17.97 -2.47 -15.39
CA GLY A 116 -18.16 -3.38 -16.51
C GLY A 116 -18.97 -2.73 -17.63
N TYR A 117 -20.16 -2.20 -17.30
CA TYR A 117 -20.99 -1.48 -18.26
C TYR A 117 -20.31 -0.24 -18.85
N MET A 118 -19.52 0.48 -18.06
CA MET A 118 -18.71 1.60 -18.55
C MET A 118 -17.69 1.14 -19.59
N MET A 119 -17.04 -0.01 -19.39
CA MET A 119 -16.10 -0.58 -20.36
C MET A 119 -16.81 -1.05 -21.64
N GLU A 120 -17.96 -1.70 -21.51
CA GLU A 120 -18.78 -2.10 -22.68
C GLU A 120 -19.18 -0.89 -23.52
N TYR A 121 -19.67 0.17 -22.87
CA TYR A 121 -19.99 1.43 -23.54
C TYR A 121 -18.76 2.05 -24.23
N LEU A 122 -17.61 2.11 -23.54
CA LEU A 122 -16.39 2.67 -24.10
C LEU A 122 -15.86 1.86 -25.30
N ASN A 123 -16.03 0.53 -25.29
CA ASN A 123 -15.74 -0.31 -26.45
C ASN A 123 -16.66 0.02 -27.63
N LEU A 124 -17.97 0.20 -27.40
CA LEU A 124 -18.93 0.53 -28.45
C LEU A 124 -18.60 1.86 -29.14
N VAL A 125 -18.14 2.86 -28.38
CA VAL A 125 -17.72 4.17 -28.93
C VAL A 125 -16.26 4.19 -29.37
N SER A 126 -15.56 3.04 -29.34
CA SER A 126 -14.16 2.89 -29.75
C SER A 126 -13.19 3.83 -29.01
N ASP A 127 -13.38 4.05 -27.70
CA ASP A 127 -12.46 4.86 -26.91
C ASP A 127 -11.14 4.10 -26.67
N PRO A 128 -9.97 4.67 -27.00
CA PRO A 128 -8.67 3.99 -26.89
C PRO A 128 -8.23 3.67 -25.46
N ILE A 129 -8.94 4.15 -24.42
CA ILE A 129 -8.57 3.89 -23.02
C ILE A 129 -8.72 2.42 -22.63
N VAL A 130 -9.58 1.68 -23.32
CA VAL A 130 -9.87 0.26 -23.05
C VAL A 130 -8.63 -0.61 -23.27
N GLU A 131 -7.76 -0.24 -24.21
CA GLU A 131 -6.53 -0.96 -24.54
C GLU A 131 -5.30 -0.50 -23.74
N LYS A 132 -5.39 0.66 -23.07
CA LYS A 132 -4.29 1.29 -22.34
C LYS A 132 -4.19 0.82 -20.88
N ASN A 133 -4.26 -0.49 -20.66
CA ASN A 133 -4.20 -1.09 -19.33
C ASN A 133 -2.80 -1.54 -18.90
N ARG A 134 -1.76 -1.29 -19.72
CA ARG A 134 -0.42 -1.80 -19.50
C ARG A 134 0.36 -0.94 -18.51
N PHE A 135 1.36 -1.55 -17.88
CA PHE A 135 2.30 -0.83 -17.04
C PHE A 135 3.02 0.25 -17.86
N GLY A 136 3.06 1.48 -17.34
CA GLY A 136 3.61 2.64 -18.05
C GLY A 136 2.57 3.55 -18.71
N ASP A 137 1.33 3.09 -18.91
CA ASP A 137 0.24 3.87 -19.54
C ASP A 137 -0.34 4.98 -18.64
N GLY A 138 0.29 5.21 -17.49
CA GLY A 138 -0.07 6.24 -16.53
C GLY A 138 -0.79 5.69 -15.29
N PRO A 139 -1.57 6.54 -14.61
CA PRO A 139 -2.19 6.19 -13.33
C PRO A 139 -3.19 5.03 -13.42
N HIS A 140 -3.66 4.60 -12.25
CA HIS A 140 -4.63 3.52 -12.04
C HIS A 140 -5.70 3.41 -13.16
N TRP A 141 -5.59 2.38 -14.00
CA TRP A 141 -6.35 2.23 -15.24
C TRP A 141 -7.87 2.36 -15.04
N LYS A 142 -8.45 1.68 -14.03
CA LYS A 142 -9.90 1.78 -13.77
C LYS A 142 -10.38 3.22 -13.50
N LEU A 143 -9.57 4.06 -12.85
CA LEU A 143 -9.95 5.46 -12.63
C LEU A 143 -9.94 6.25 -13.93
N ARG A 144 -9.02 5.93 -14.85
CA ARG A 144 -9.00 6.53 -16.19
C ARG A 144 -10.21 6.09 -17.01
N VAL A 145 -10.56 4.80 -17.01
CA VAL A 145 -11.76 4.27 -17.66
C VAL A 145 -13.01 5.02 -17.19
N ILE A 146 -13.21 5.16 -15.87
CA ILE A 146 -14.38 5.87 -15.33
C ILE A 146 -14.38 7.33 -15.78
N ARG A 147 -13.24 8.03 -15.75
CA ARG A 147 -13.16 9.42 -16.22
C ARG A 147 -13.52 9.56 -17.70
N HIS A 148 -13.05 8.65 -18.53
CA HIS A 148 -13.38 8.62 -19.96
C HIS A 148 -14.86 8.39 -20.17
N CYS A 149 -15.44 7.40 -19.48
CA CYS A 149 -16.88 7.13 -19.57
C CYS A 149 -17.70 8.33 -19.12
N LEU A 150 -17.41 8.92 -17.95
CA LEU A 150 -18.11 10.11 -17.44
C LEU A 150 -18.05 11.26 -18.45
N LYS A 151 -16.87 11.51 -19.03
CA LYS A 151 -16.69 12.54 -20.06
C LYS A 151 -17.53 12.26 -21.30
N ALA A 152 -17.53 11.01 -21.80
CA ALA A 152 -18.25 10.62 -23.01
C ALA A 152 -19.77 10.74 -22.87
N ILE A 153 -20.31 10.51 -21.66
CA ILE A 153 -21.75 10.68 -21.37
C ILE A 153 -22.12 12.08 -20.84
N GLY A 154 -21.17 13.02 -20.80
CA GLY A 154 -21.42 14.41 -20.38
C GLY A 154 -21.56 14.63 -18.87
N LEU A 155 -21.10 13.69 -18.04
CA LEU A 155 -21.09 13.83 -16.59
C LEU A 155 -19.79 14.43 -16.06
N ASP A 156 -19.89 15.04 -14.88
CA ASP A 156 -18.75 15.62 -14.18
C ASP A 156 -17.79 14.52 -13.67
N GLN A 157 -16.50 14.68 -13.97
CA GLN A 157 -15.45 13.77 -13.49
C GLN A 157 -15.19 13.92 -11.98
N ASP A 158 -15.62 15.03 -11.37
CA ASP A 158 -15.55 15.24 -9.92
C ASP A 158 -16.49 14.33 -9.13
N LEU A 159 -17.39 13.58 -9.77
CA LEU A 159 -18.11 12.48 -9.12
C LEU A 159 -17.18 11.44 -8.49
N LEU A 160 -15.97 11.27 -9.04
CA LEU A 160 -14.95 10.40 -8.44
C LEU A 160 -14.39 10.95 -7.10
N LYS A 161 -14.65 12.21 -6.76
CA LYS A 161 -14.18 12.85 -5.53
C LYS A 161 -15.10 12.49 -4.37
N HIS A 162 -14.79 11.37 -3.73
CA HIS A 162 -15.61 10.81 -2.66
C HIS A 162 -15.62 11.60 -1.34
N GLY A 163 -14.83 12.67 -1.19
CA GLY A 163 -14.81 13.54 0.00
C GLY A 163 -14.26 12.90 1.29
N VAL A 164 -14.14 11.57 1.35
CA VAL A 164 -13.57 10.83 2.48
C VAL A 164 -12.18 11.34 2.84
N LYS A 165 -12.07 11.87 4.05
CA LYS A 165 -10.81 12.35 4.65
C LYS A 165 -10.01 11.16 5.15
N ARG A 166 -8.83 10.97 4.58
CA ARG A 166 -7.84 9.97 4.99
C ARG A 166 -6.70 10.66 5.70
N GLY A 167 -6.30 10.15 6.85
CA GLY A 167 -5.13 10.65 7.56
C GLY A 167 -3.87 10.20 6.84
N PHE A 168 -2.94 11.12 6.61
CA PHE A 168 -1.65 10.83 6.00
C PHE A 168 -0.57 10.75 7.08
N TYR A 169 0.11 9.60 7.12
CA TYR A 169 1.12 9.29 8.11
C TYR A 169 2.44 8.99 7.42
N VAL A 170 3.53 9.35 8.11
CA VAL A 170 4.89 9.06 7.67
C VAL A 170 5.70 8.47 8.82
N ALA A 171 6.58 7.53 8.51
CA ALA A 171 7.53 6.93 9.43
C ALA A 171 8.96 7.12 8.91
N PRO A 172 9.70 8.10 9.47
CA PRO A 172 11.11 8.27 9.16
C PRO A 172 11.96 7.09 9.65
N LEU A 173 12.81 6.58 8.76
CA LEU A 173 13.76 5.50 9.06
C LEU A 173 15.16 6.02 9.36
N ALA A 174 15.43 7.30 9.07
CA ALA A 174 16.66 8.00 9.40
C ALA A 174 16.37 9.29 10.19
N THR A 175 17.32 9.75 10.99
CA THR A 175 17.25 11.03 11.71
C THR A 175 17.31 12.21 10.73
N ASN A 176 18.20 12.12 9.74
CA ASN A 176 18.45 13.11 8.69
C ASN A 176 17.65 12.85 7.39
N PHE A 177 16.49 12.17 7.49
CA PHE A 177 15.73 11.74 6.32
C PHE A 177 15.30 12.91 5.42
N LYS A 178 15.06 14.10 5.97
CA LYS A 178 14.64 15.26 5.17
C LYS A 178 15.79 15.80 4.35
N GLU A 179 16.93 16.00 5.00
CA GLU A 179 18.19 16.46 4.43
C GLU A 179 18.59 15.53 3.27
N TYR A 180 18.51 14.21 3.50
CA TYR A 180 18.76 13.22 2.45
C TYR A 180 17.76 13.33 1.28
N LEU A 181 16.46 13.44 1.58
CA LEU A 181 15.44 13.59 0.53
C LEU A 181 15.49 14.95 -0.18
N LEU A 182 16.09 15.98 0.40
CA LEU A 182 16.34 17.28 -0.24
C LEU A 182 17.64 17.29 -1.05
N GLY A 183 18.52 16.30 -0.84
CA GLY A 183 19.84 16.19 -1.46
C GLY A 183 20.91 17.03 -0.78
N GLU A 184 20.68 17.42 0.47
CA GLU A 184 21.65 18.14 1.32
C GLU A 184 22.72 17.19 1.90
N THR A 185 22.40 15.89 1.96
CA THR A 185 23.34 14.81 2.30
C THR A 185 23.16 13.64 1.33
N ASN A 186 24.23 12.86 1.15
CA ASN A 186 24.25 11.64 0.35
C ASN A 186 24.19 10.36 1.20
N SER A 187 24.21 10.47 2.53
CA SER A 187 24.16 9.30 3.42
C SER A 187 23.07 9.46 4.47
N PRO A 188 22.13 8.49 4.57
CA PRO A 188 21.11 8.49 5.60
C PRO A 188 21.63 7.93 6.95
N ASP A 189 21.33 8.64 8.03
CA ASP A 189 21.66 8.25 9.41
C ASP A 189 20.50 7.45 10.00
N TYR A 190 20.53 6.13 9.78
CA TYR A 190 19.42 5.25 10.14
C TYR A 190 19.21 5.08 11.65
N TYR A 191 17.94 4.94 12.05
CA TYR A 191 17.63 4.39 13.37
C TYR A 191 17.97 2.91 13.40
N ASP A 192 18.66 2.46 14.45
CA ASP A 192 18.83 1.04 14.70
C ASP A 192 17.56 0.47 15.34
N ALA A 193 16.89 -0.44 14.63
CA ALA A 193 15.66 -1.08 15.06
C ALA A 193 15.57 -2.52 14.53
N PRO A 194 16.30 -3.47 15.13
CA PRO A 194 16.23 -4.87 14.74
C PRO A 194 14.81 -5.41 14.89
N MET A 195 14.37 -6.26 13.95
CA MET A 195 13.04 -6.88 14.00
C MET A 195 12.84 -7.67 15.28
N THR A 196 13.88 -8.34 15.80
CA THR A 196 13.85 -9.06 17.07
C THR A 196 13.44 -8.17 18.23
N ASP A 197 14.02 -6.97 18.29
CA ASP A 197 13.80 -6.02 19.38
C ASP A 197 12.43 -5.37 19.27
N ILE A 198 11.98 -5.07 18.05
CA ILE A 198 10.61 -4.61 17.79
C ILE A 198 9.60 -5.67 18.22
N CYS A 199 9.83 -6.94 17.89
CA CYS A 199 8.96 -8.05 18.27
C CYS A 199 8.87 -8.20 19.79
N GLU A 200 10.00 -8.18 20.50
CA GLU A 200 10.02 -8.32 21.96
C GLU A 200 9.40 -7.10 22.65
N TYR A 201 9.67 -5.89 22.15
CA TYR A 201 9.00 -4.67 22.61
C TYR A 201 7.49 -4.77 22.43
N PHE A 202 7.02 -5.19 21.24
CA PHE A 202 5.59 -5.36 20.97
C PHE A 202 4.96 -6.39 21.92
N LYS A 203 5.64 -7.52 22.10
CA LYS A 203 5.17 -8.63 22.94
C LYS A 203 4.95 -8.20 24.39
N THR A 204 5.96 -7.56 24.97
CA THR A 204 5.93 -7.07 26.36
C THR A 204 4.95 -5.91 26.53
N ARG A 205 4.98 -4.91 25.63
CA ARG A 205 4.22 -3.67 25.77
C ARG A 205 2.75 -3.81 25.42
N TYR A 206 2.40 -4.63 24.42
CA TYR A 206 1.06 -4.68 23.83
C TYR A 206 0.44 -6.07 23.92
N LEU A 207 1.13 -7.12 23.43
CA LEU A 207 0.54 -8.44 23.25
C LEU A 207 0.14 -9.09 24.58
N ILE A 208 1.08 -9.24 25.51
CA ILE A 208 0.84 -9.91 26.81
C ILE A 208 -0.23 -9.17 27.64
N PRO A 209 -0.18 -7.84 27.81
CA PRO A 209 -1.24 -7.13 28.51
C PRO A 209 -2.61 -7.20 27.81
N ARG A 210 -2.64 -7.30 26.46
CA ARG A 210 -3.89 -7.42 25.71
C ARG A 210 -4.49 -8.82 25.83
N SER A 211 -3.67 -9.87 25.72
CA SER A 211 -4.11 -11.26 25.80
C SER A 211 -4.64 -11.66 27.18
N LYS A 212 -4.17 -11.00 28.26
CA LYS A 212 -4.74 -11.15 29.61
C LYS A 212 -6.11 -10.48 29.78
N ARG A 213 -6.37 -9.40 29.06
CA ARG A 213 -7.62 -8.62 29.16
C ARG A 213 -8.75 -9.16 28.29
N ILE A 214 -8.44 -9.87 27.22
CA ILE A 214 -9.41 -10.38 26.24
C ILE A 214 -9.14 -11.86 26.01
N ALA A 215 -10.18 -12.68 26.07
CA ALA A 215 -10.09 -14.13 25.85
C ALA A 215 -10.67 -14.60 24.50
N HIS A 216 -11.39 -13.73 23.77
CA HIS A 216 -12.08 -14.09 22.52
C HIS A 216 -11.15 -14.66 21.43
N TRP A 217 -9.92 -14.16 21.35
CA TRP A 217 -8.90 -14.68 20.45
C TRP A 217 -8.62 -16.19 20.63
N LYS A 218 -8.88 -16.77 21.81
CA LYS A 218 -8.69 -18.21 22.08
C LYS A 218 -9.76 -19.09 21.44
N SER A 219 -10.97 -18.56 21.26
CA SER A 219 -12.09 -19.30 20.67
C SER A 219 -12.19 -19.15 19.15
N HIS A 220 -11.26 -18.40 18.54
CA HIS A 220 -11.27 -18.12 17.12
C HIS A 220 -10.96 -19.39 16.30
N LYS A 221 -11.80 -19.70 15.31
CA LYS A 221 -11.58 -20.82 14.40
C LYS A 221 -11.16 -20.28 13.03
N SER A 222 -10.28 -21.01 12.32
CA SER A 222 -9.87 -20.61 10.97
C SER A 222 -11.05 -20.50 10.00
N SER A 223 -12.15 -21.22 10.25
CA SER A 223 -13.40 -21.12 9.50
C SER A 223 -14.08 -19.76 9.60
N ASP A 224 -13.73 -18.96 10.62
CA ASP A 224 -14.34 -17.66 10.90
C ASP A 224 -13.69 -16.56 10.05
N ILE A 225 -12.49 -16.81 9.48
CA ILE A 225 -11.77 -15.91 8.57
C ILE A 225 -12.23 -16.13 7.11
N ARG A 226 -13.50 -16.50 6.87
CA ARG A 226 -14.01 -16.68 5.50
C ARG A 226 -14.08 -15.33 4.78
N VAL A 227 -13.00 -14.97 4.11
CA VAL A 227 -12.91 -13.80 3.21
C VAL A 227 -13.63 -14.16 1.90
N SER A 228 -14.95 -14.03 1.91
CA SER A 228 -15.90 -14.14 0.78
C SER A 228 -16.03 -15.51 0.10
N ASN A 229 -17.25 -15.80 -0.38
CA ASN A 229 -17.56 -16.98 -1.20
C ASN A 229 -17.02 -16.91 -2.65
N LYS A 230 -16.37 -15.80 -3.07
CA LYS A 230 -15.87 -15.64 -4.45
C LYS A 230 -14.74 -16.60 -4.82
N LEU A 231 -14.07 -17.21 -3.84
CA LEU A 231 -13.10 -18.28 -4.10
C LEU A 231 -13.76 -19.64 -4.41
N LYS A 232 -15.06 -19.82 -4.11
CA LYS A 232 -15.78 -21.06 -4.45
C LYS A 232 -16.18 -21.13 -5.91
N GLU A 233 -16.44 -19.99 -6.55
CA GLU A 233 -16.82 -19.94 -7.97
C GLU A 233 -15.67 -20.42 -8.87
N ILE A 234 -14.42 -20.23 -8.44
CA ILE A 234 -13.23 -20.74 -9.15
C ILE A 234 -13.08 -22.27 -9.02
N GLY A 235 -13.70 -22.88 -8.00
CA GLY A 235 -13.60 -24.32 -7.72
C GLY A 235 -14.83 -25.14 -8.10
N GLN A 236 -15.87 -24.54 -8.68
CA GLN A 236 -17.12 -25.23 -9.05
C GLN A 236 -17.50 -25.09 -10.53
N SER A 237 -16.80 -24.27 -11.32
CA SER A 237 -16.79 -24.39 -12.78
C SER A 237 -15.83 -25.52 -13.16
N GLY A 238 -16.31 -26.76 -13.05
CA GLY A 238 -15.76 -27.88 -13.79
C GLY A 238 -16.02 -27.66 -15.28
N ASP A 239 -15.13 -26.90 -15.91
CA ASP A 239 -14.80 -27.09 -17.32
C ASP A 239 -13.29 -26.88 -17.44
N GLY A 240 -12.60 -27.95 -17.83
CA GLY A 240 -11.15 -28.08 -17.80
C GLY A 240 -10.45 -27.31 -18.92
N GLY A 241 -10.53 -25.98 -18.90
CA GLY A 241 -9.88 -25.11 -19.89
C GLY A 241 -8.93 -24.06 -19.31
N ASP A 242 -9.15 -23.56 -18.08
CA ASP A 242 -8.54 -22.28 -17.67
C ASP A 242 -7.30 -22.40 -16.75
N PHE A 243 -6.87 -23.61 -16.38
CA PHE A 243 -5.66 -23.80 -15.57
C PHE A 243 -4.39 -24.07 -16.41
N GLU A 244 -4.51 -24.56 -17.64
CA GLU A 244 -3.37 -24.66 -18.55
C GLU A 244 -3.02 -23.30 -19.17
N GLU A 245 -3.99 -22.43 -19.43
CA GLU A 245 -3.72 -21.12 -20.06
C GLU A 245 -2.97 -20.15 -19.12
N LEU A 246 -3.18 -20.26 -17.80
CA LEU A 246 -2.43 -19.48 -16.80
C LEU A 246 -1.02 -20.03 -16.53
N GLN A 247 -0.77 -21.33 -16.71
CA GLN A 247 0.59 -21.88 -16.66
C GLN A 247 1.37 -21.64 -17.97
N MET A 248 0.69 -21.64 -19.13
CA MET A 248 1.34 -21.40 -20.42
C MET A 248 1.76 -19.93 -20.60
N GLN A 249 1.04 -18.97 -20.04
CA GLN A 249 1.43 -17.55 -20.10
C GLN A 249 2.60 -17.18 -19.16
N LEU A 250 2.89 -18.01 -18.15
CA LEU A 250 4.06 -17.85 -17.28
C LEU A 250 5.30 -18.63 -17.77
N ALA A 251 5.12 -19.64 -18.64
CA ALA A 251 6.20 -20.40 -19.26
C ALA A 251 6.68 -19.84 -20.61
N CYS A 252 5.89 -19.00 -21.30
CA CYS A 252 6.26 -18.37 -22.58
C CYS A 252 6.81 -16.94 -22.45
N ARG A 253 7.42 -16.57 -21.31
CA ARG A 253 8.21 -15.35 -21.15
C ARG A 253 9.63 -15.68 -20.68
N ASN A 254 10.40 -16.28 -21.58
CA ASN A 254 11.83 -16.02 -21.72
C ASN A 254 12.03 -15.29 -23.05
#